data_AF-A0AAW4EVP3-F1
#
_entry.id   AF-A0AAW4EVP3-F1
#
_cell.length_a   1.000
_cell.length_b   1.000
_cell.length_c   1.000
_cell.angle_alpha   90.00
_cell.angle_beta   90.00
_cell.angle_gamma   90.00
#
_symmetry.space_group_name_H-M   'P 1'
#
loop_
_entity.id
_entity.type
_entity.pdbx_description
1 polymer ?
#
loop_
_entity_poly.entity_id
_entity_poly.type
_entity_poly.pdbx_seq_one_letter_code
_entity_poly.pdbx_strand_id
1 'polypeptide(L)'
;MDRGTWKPDGTRTFLARSKMAAPVDQIVFLLATDLFRPALLSTFPRSDAEAARLAALRVLDEVVDGGDNYFMCASFSEARIGSTHDSLLGDLRSRGASVRAQDRVELLIQALPVPSGAMIRACDMITSIASYLFWLEGDALCNPVTTQLIDAIAVIEPLGLQREPTCVDWHEAWIHTQSKHDRYIASLMDGIDDAPVYVFNDLQAFTARFDFLSRWRACLGETRFEPMRKYISDEAHLRLDDRDDAAAGHIDQILTAI
;
A
#
# COMPACT_ATOMS: atom_id res chain seq x y z
N MET A 1 4.47 -20.97 52.22
CA MET A 1 4.40 -19.70 51.47
C MET A 1 4.86 -20.01 50.06
N ASP A 2 3.91 -20.46 49.23
CA ASP A 2 4.19 -20.96 47.89
C ASP A 2 4.28 -19.82 46.87
N ARG A 3 5.34 -19.87 46.06
CA ARG A 3 5.53 -19.02 44.89
C ARG A 3 4.64 -19.54 43.76
N GLY A 4 3.47 -18.94 43.60
CA GLY A 4 2.65 -19.11 42.41
C GLY A 4 3.31 -18.41 41.22
N THR A 5 3.92 -19.21 40.35
CA THR A 5 4.40 -18.80 39.03
C THR A 5 3.21 -18.39 38.16
N TRP A 6 3.08 -17.09 37.91
CA TRP A 6 2.17 -16.56 36.90
C TRP A 6 2.73 -16.95 35.52
N LYS A 7 2.14 -17.97 34.89
CA LYS A 7 2.30 -18.20 33.46
C LYS A 7 1.40 -17.20 32.72
N PRO A 8 1.89 -16.48 31.70
CA PRO A 8 1.00 -15.81 30.78
C PRO A 8 0.29 -16.92 29.99
N ASP A 9 -1.03 -16.99 30.12
CA ASP A 9 -1.87 -17.90 29.34
C ASP A 9 -1.68 -17.58 27.85
N GLY A 10 -0.96 -18.47 27.19
CA GLY A 10 -0.88 -18.55 25.76
C GLY A 10 -2.21 -19.05 25.21
N THR A 11 -3.12 -18.12 24.93
CA THR A 11 -4.30 -18.36 24.08
C THR A 11 -4.87 -17.04 23.54
N ARG A 12 -4.01 -16.18 22.98
CA ARG A 12 -4.40 -15.20 21.94
C ARG A 12 -3.75 -15.48 20.59
N THR A 13 -3.54 -16.76 20.33
CA THR A 13 -3.19 -17.32 19.02
C THR A 13 -4.43 -17.66 18.17
N PHE A 14 -5.62 -17.18 18.56
CA PHE A 14 -6.91 -17.52 17.92
C PHE A 14 -7.33 -16.58 16.77
N LEU A 15 -6.53 -15.57 16.43
CA LEU A 15 -6.59 -14.88 15.14
C LEU A 15 -5.45 -15.40 14.26
N ALA A 16 -5.42 -16.73 14.09
CA ALA A 16 -4.63 -17.37 13.07
C ALA A 16 -5.10 -16.84 11.71
N ARG A 17 -4.39 -15.82 11.20
CA ARG A 17 -4.41 -15.32 9.81
C ARG A 17 -5.81 -15.23 9.22
N SER A 18 -6.41 -14.04 9.29
CA SER A 18 -7.65 -13.65 8.62
C SER A 18 -7.69 -14.09 7.14
N LYS A 19 -8.09 -15.34 6.90
CA LYS A 19 -8.55 -15.86 5.61
C LYS A 19 -10.02 -15.46 5.34
N MET A 20 -10.61 -14.63 6.20
CA MET A 20 -12.04 -14.32 6.20
C MET A 20 -12.43 -13.09 5.37
N ALA A 21 -11.48 -12.27 4.91
CA ALA A 21 -11.78 -11.09 4.11
C ALA A 21 -11.02 -11.14 2.79
N ALA A 22 -11.69 -10.79 1.68
CA ALA A 22 -11.02 -10.72 0.39
C ALA A 22 -10.13 -9.46 0.33
N PRO A 23 -8.89 -9.55 -0.18
CA PRO A 23 -7.98 -8.41 -0.29
C PRO A 23 -8.59 -7.19 -0.99
N VAL A 24 -9.33 -7.39 -2.08
CA VAL A 24 -10.00 -6.31 -2.80
C VAL A 24 -11.06 -5.61 -1.94
N ASP A 25 -11.87 -6.36 -1.18
CA ASP A 25 -12.89 -5.79 -0.30
C ASP A 25 -12.23 -4.93 0.79
N GLN A 26 -11.13 -5.40 1.34
CA GLN A 26 -10.33 -4.66 2.32
C GLN A 26 -9.85 -3.32 1.75
N ILE A 27 -9.35 -3.30 0.52
CA ILE A 27 -8.96 -2.06 -0.16
C ILE A 27 -10.17 -1.18 -0.46
N VAL A 28 -11.32 -1.74 -0.87
CA VAL A 28 -12.57 -1.00 -1.05
C VAL A 28 -12.95 -0.27 0.24
N PHE A 29 -12.97 -0.96 1.39
CA PHE A 29 -13.28 -0.32 2.67
C PHE A 29 -12.30 0.83 2.96
N LEU A 30 -10.99 0.59 2.87
CA LEU A 30 -10.00 1.61 3.18
C LEU A 30 -10.07 2.84 2.25
N LEU A 31 -10.28 2.64 0.95
CA LEU A 31 -10.44 3.73 -0.02
C LEU A 31 -11.75 4.50 0.18
N ALA A 32 -12.80 3.83 0.64
CA ALA A 32 -14.06 4.47 0.94
C ALA A 32 -13.96 5.35 2.21
N THR A 33 -13.20 4.95 3.24
CA THR A 33 -12.99 5.76 4.46
C THR A 33 -12.40 7.13 4.19
N ASP A 34 -12.80 8.12 4.99
CA ASP A 34 -12.18 9.44 5.03
C ASP A 34 -10.91 9.48 5.88
N LEU A 35 -10.77 8.57 6.84
CA LEU A 35 -9.59 8.49 7.69
C LEU A 35 -8.36 7.91 6.96
N PHE A 36 -8.49 6.75 6.31
CA PHE A 36 -7.34 6.01 5.79
C PHE A 36 -6.97 6.40 4.35
N ARG A 37 -7.96 6.69 3.49
CA ARG A 37 -7.74 7.05 2.08
C ARG A 37 -6.70 8.18 1.91
N PRO A 38 -6.79 9.32 2.63
CA PRO A 38 -5.82 10.41 2.45
C PRO A 38 -4.39 9.99 2.82
N ALA A 39 -4.22 9.04 3.73
CA ALA A 39 -2.91 8.52 4.09
C ALA A 39 -2.37 7.57 3.01
N LEU A 40 -3.19 6.64 2.50
CA LEU A 40 -2.80 5.70 1.44
C LEU A 40 -2.41 6.38 0.13
N LEU A 41 -3.04 7.51 -0.17
CA LEU A 41 -2.89 8.26 -1.43
C LEU A 41 -2.32 9.68 -1.20
N SER A 42 -1.57 9.90 -0.13
CA SER A 42 -1.06 11.22 0.29
C SER A 42 -0.19 11.94 -0.75
N THR A 43 0.46 11.20 -1.65
CA THR A 43 1.32 11.70 -2.72
C THR A 43 0.64 11.71 -4.09
N PHE A 44 -0.66 11.44 -4.13
CA PHE A 44 -1.45 11.43 -5.36
C PHE A 44 -2.21 12.75 -5.55
N PRO A 45 -2.42 13.19 -6.80
CA PRO A 45 -3.32 14.29 -7.08
C PRO A 45 -4.68 14.06 -6.42
N ARG A 46 -5.30 15.13 -5.92
CA ARG A 46 -6.61 15.05 -5.28
C ARG A 46 -7.68 14.42 -6.20
N SER A 47 -7.55 14.61 -7.51
CA SER A 47 -8.43 13.98 -8.50
C SER A 47 -8.33 12.45 -8.48
N ASP A 48 -7.13 11.89 -8.37
CA ASP A 48 -6.92 10.43 -8.28
C ASP A 48 -7.48 9.89 -6.98
N ALA A 49 -7.23 10.57 -5.85
CA ALA A 49 -7.75 10.17 -4.56
C ALA A 49 -9.30 10.20 -4.51
N GLU A 50 -9.92 11.21 -5.13
CA GLU A 50 -11.39 11.27 -5.21
C GLU A 50 -11.96 10.24 -6.18
N ALA A 51 -11.28 9.96 -7.30
CA ALA A 51 -11.68 8.90 -8.21
C ALA A 51 -11.66 7.52 -7.51
N ALA A 52 -10.62 7.26 -6.71
CA ALA A 52 -10.51 6.05 -5.89
C ALA A 52 -11.63 5.97 -4.84
N ARG A 53 -11.93 7.08 -4.16
CA ARG A 53 -13.06 7.15 -3.21
C ARG A 53 -14.38 6.79 -3.88
N LEU A 54 -14.71 7.45 -5.00
CA LEU A 54 -15.99 7.27 -5.67
C LEU A 54 -16.13 5.88 -6.29
N ALA A 55 -15.04 5.30 -6.80
CA ALA A 55 -15.02 3.91 -7.27
C ALA A 55 -15.28 2.93 -6.12
N ALA A 56 -14.58 3.11 -4.99
CA ALA A 56 -14.76 2.28 -3.80
C ALA A 56 -16.18 2.39 -3.23
N LEU A 57 -16.74 3.60 -3.13
CA LEU A 57 -18.11 3.82 -2.66
C LEU A 57 -19.16 3.10 -3.50
N ARG A 58 -18.99 3.09 -4.83
CA ARG A 58 -19.92 2.40 -5.71
C ARG A 58 -19.86 0.88 -5.51
N VAL A 59 -18.64 0.35 -5.37
CA VAL A 59 -18.41 -1.09 -5.22
C VAL A 59 -18.78 -1.58 -3.81
N LEU A 60 -18.71 -0.70 -2.80
CA LEU A 60 -19.04 -1.02 -1.41
C LEU A 60 -20.44 -1.61 -1.25
N ASP A 61 -21.44 -1.05 -1.96
CA ASP A 61 -22.82 -1.52 -1.92
C ASP A 61 -22.95 -2.97 -2.45
N GLU A 62 -22.14 -3.33 -3.45
CA GLU A 62 -22.09 -4.68 -4.03
C GLU A 62 -21.36 -5.68 -3.11
N VAL A 63 -20.35 -5.21 -2.36
CA VAL A 63 -19.57 -6.06 -1.44
C VAL A 63 -20.43 -6.61 -0.31
N VAL A 64 -21.36 -5.81 0.21
CA VAL A 64 -22.24 -6.21 1.32
C VAL A 64 -23.57 -6.79 0.87
N ASP A 65 -23.87 -6.79 -0.43
CA ASP A 65 -25.13 -7.27 -1.04
C ASP A 65 -26.39 -6.72 -0.33
N GLY A 66 -26.34 -5.46 0.09
CA GLY A 66 -27.40 -4.79 0.87
C GLY A 66 -27.55 -5.25 2.33
N GLY A 67 -26.65 -6.11 2.82
CA GLY A 67 -26.57 -6.52 4.22
C GLY A 67 -25.92 -5.47 5.13
N ASP A 68 -26.04 -5.68 6.44
CA ASP A 68 -25.55 -4.78 7.50
C ASP A 68 -24.25 -5.27 8.16
N ASN A 69 -23.80 -6.50 7.86
CA ASN A 69 -22.56 -7.06 8.39
C ASN A 69 -21.77 -7.79 7.29
N TYR A 70 -20.59 -7.29 6.96
CA TYR A 70 -19.73 -7.83 5.90
C TYR A 70 -19.36 -9.31 6.12
N PHE A 71 -18.98 -9.68 7.35
CA PHE A 71 -18.52 -11.04 7.63
C PHE A 71 -19.65 -12.08 7.61
N MET A 72 -20.90 -11.63 7.76
CA MET A 72 -22.09 -12.49 7.77
C MET A 72 -22.85 -12.49 6.44
N CYS A 73 -22.84 -11.37 5.71
CA CYS A 73 -23.65 -11.17 4.51
C CYS A 73 -22.86 -11.30 3.21
N ALA A 74 -21.55 -11.04 3.20
CA ALA A 74 -20.79 -11.05 1.95
C ALA A 74 -20.54 -12.47 1.43
N SER A 75 -20.61 -12.63 0.10
CA SER A 75 -20.29 -13.89 -0.58
C SER A 75 -18.79 -14.03 -0.85
N PHE A 76 -18.05 -14.89 -0.17
CA PHE A 76 -16.60 -15.07 -0.43
C PHE A 76 -16.26 -15.95 -1.65
N SER A 77 -17.17 -16.06 -2.62
CA SER A 77 -16.90 -16.79 -3.86
C SER A 77 -15.89 -16.07 -4.75
N GLU A 78 -15.05 -16.83 -5.46
CA GLU A 78 -14.05 -16.28 -6.38
C GLU A 78 -14.68 -15.43 -7.48
N ALA A 79 -15.85 -15.82 -7.99
CA ALA A 79 -16.57 -15.07 -9.01
C ALA A 79 -16.99 -13.68 -8.52
N ARG A 80 -17.49 -13.57 -7.27
CA ARG A 80 -17.85 -12.28 -6.67
C ARG A 80 -16.60 -11.42 -6.44
N ILE A 81 -15.56 -12.01 -5.86
CA ILE A 81 -14.29 -11.31 -5.60
C ILE A 81 -13.66 -10.77 -6.90
N GLY A 82 -13.64 -11.59 -7.96
CA GLY A 82 -13.19 -11.15 -9.29
C GLY A 82 -14.04 -10.03 -9.86
N SER A 83 -15.38 -10.12 -9.73
CA SER A 83 -16.28 -9.05 -10.15
C SER A 83 -16.06 -7.74 -9.39
N THR A 84 -15.82 -7.80 -8.07
CA THR A 84 -15.48 -6.62 -7.25
C THR A 84 -14.18 -5.97 -7.76
N HIS A 85 -13.16 -6.77 -8.04
CA HIS A 85 -11.86 -6.31 -8.54
C HIS A 85 -11.98 -5.62 -9.89
N ASP A 86 -12.62 -6.29 -10.87
CA ASP A 86 -12.85 -5.74 -12.20
C ASP A 86 -13.69 -4.45 -12.12
N SER A 87 -14.71 -4.43 -11.26
CA SER A 87 -15.58 -3.27 -11.08
C SER A 87 -14.84 -2.09 -10.46
N LEU A 88 -14.00 -2.32 -9.44
CA LEU A 88 -13.20 -1.28 -8.80
C LEU A 88 -12.23 -0.63 -9.81
N LEU A 89 -11.43 -1.43 -10.50
CA LEU A 89 -10.45 -0.91 -11.47
C LEU A 89 -11.12 -0.35 -12.74
N GLY A 90 -12.22 -0.95 -13.19
CA GLY A 90 -13.04 -0.44 -14.26
C GLY A 90 -13.57 0.96 -13.94
N ASP A 91 -14.08 1.16 -12.73
CA ASP A 91 -14.59 2.46 -12.32
C ASP A 91 -13.50 3.50 -12.12
N LEU A 92 -12.39 3.10 -11.50
CA LEU A 92 -11.22 3.96 -11.32
C LEU A 92 -10.75 4.53 -12.68
N ARG A 93 -10.67 3.66 -13.70
CA ARG A 93 -10.37 4.04 -15.09
C ARG A 93 -11.41 4.97 -15.69
N SER A 94 -12.69 4.61 -15.59
CA SER A 94 -13.79 5.40 -16.18
C SER A 94 -13.87 6.83 -15.62
N ARG A 95 -13.42 7.02 -14.37
CA ARG A 95 -13.36 8.30 -13.66
C ARG A 95 -12.12 9.12 -13.97
N GLY A 96 -11.24 8.61 -14.84
CA GLY A 96 -10.04 9.32 -15.29
C GLY A 96 -8.88 9.30 -14.29
N ALA A 97 -8.84 8.34 -13.37
CA ALA A 97 -7.68 8.16 -12.50
C ALA A 97 -6.43 7.86 -13.33
N SER A 98 -5.28 8.41 -12.93
CA SER A 98 -4.00 8.13 -13.60
C SER A 98 -3.64 6.65 -13.58
N VAL A 99 -2.88 6.18 -14.58
CA VAL A 99 -2.38 4.80 -14.65
C VAL A 99 -1.66 4.42 -13.36
N ARG A 100 -0.80 5.31 -12.86
CA ARG A 100 -0.12 5.15 -11.56
C ARG A 100 -1.08 4.93 -10.39
N ALA A 101 -2.21 5.64 -10.34
CA ALA A 101 -3.19 5.45 -9.27
C ALA A 101 -3.86 4.07 -9.38
N GLN A 102 -4.10 3.58 -10.60
CA GLN A 102 -4.61 2.24 -10.84
C GLN A 102 -3.58 1.18 -10.40
N ASP A 103 -2.32 1.34 -10.81
CA ASP A 103 -1.23 0.43 -10.43
C ASP A 103 -0.99 0.44 -8.92
N ARG A 104 -1.14 1.59 -8.26
CA ARG A 104 -1.08 1.71 -6.79
C ARG A 104 -2.19 0.91 -6.12
N VAL A 105 -3.44 1.06 -6.57
CA VAL A 105 -4.56 0.30 -5.99
C VAL A 105 -4.35 -1.20 -6.19
N GLU A 106 -3.93 -1.60 -7.39
CA GLU A 106 -3.62 -3.00 -7.70
C GLU A 106 -2.50 -3.55 -6.81
N LEU A 107 -1.42 -2.78 -6.62
CA LEU A 107 -0.31 -3.16 -5.74
C LEU A 107 -0.76 -3.35 -4.28
N LEU A 108 -1.64 -2.48 -3.77
CA LEU A 108 -2.18 -2.60 -2.41
C LEU A 108 -3.06 -3.84 -2.25
N ILE A 109 -3.85 -4.19 -3.27
CA ILE A 109 -4.66 -5.42 -3.27
C ILE A 109 -3.74 -6.65 -3.19
N GLN A 110 -2.69 -6.67 -4.01
CA GLN A 110 -1.74 -7.80 -4.06
C GLN A 110 -0.86 -7.93 -2.80
N ALA A 111 -0.66 -6.82 -2.08
CA ALA A 111 0.08 -6.83 -0.82
C ALA A 111 -0.69 -7.47 0.34
N LEU A 112 -2.00 -7.71 0.19
CA LEU A 112 -2.85 -8.27 1.24
C LEU A 112 -3.19 -9.75 1.00
N PRO A 113 -3.42 -10.54 2.08
CA PRO A 113 -3.27 -10.16 3.49
C PRO A 113 -1.81 -10.11 3.95
N VAL A 114 -0.89 -10.70 3.19
CA VAL A 114 0.56 -10.65 3.46
C VAL A 114 1.28 -10.61 2.11
N PRO A 115 2.22 -9.67 1.89
CA PRO A 115 2.94 -9.59 0.63
C PRO A 115 3.82 -10.82 0.42
N SER A 116 4.00 -11.22 -0.84
CA SER A 116 4.85 -12.35 -1.16
C SER A 116 6.31 -12.07 -0.77
N GLY A 117 7.07 -13.11 -0.42
CA GLY A 117 8.49 -12.95 -0.10
C GLY A 117 9.29 -12.31 -1.24
N ALA A 118 8.93 -12.61 -2.49
CA ALA A 118 9.52 -11.99 -3.68
C ALA A 118 9.20 -10.50 -3.78
N MET A 119 7.95 -10.11 -3.53
CA MET A 119 7.53 -8.70 -3.51
C MET A 119 8.25 -7.89 -2.42
N ILE A 120 8.42 -8.47 -1.22
CA ILE A 120 9.20 -7.85 -0.14
C ILE A 120 10.65 -7.64 -0.57
N ARG A 121 11.30 -8.66 -1.14
CA ARG A 121 12.70 -8.56 -1.60
C ARG A 121 12.85 -7.55 -2.74
N ALA A 122 11.88 -7.46 -3.65
CA ALA A 122 11.84 -6.44 -4.69
C ALA A 122 11.78 -5.02 -4.08
N CYS A 123 10.89 -4.80 -3.10
CA CYS A 123 10.82 -3.53 -2.37
C CYS A 123 12.14 -3.20 -1.68
N ASP A 124 12.74 -4.17 -0.98
CA ASP A 124 14.00 -3.99 -0.27
C ASP A 124 15.15 -3.67 -1.25
N MET A 125 15.17 -4.28 -2.43
CA MET A 125 16.15 -3.99 -3.49
C MET A 125 15.99 -2.57 -4.02
N ILE A 126 14.78 -2.18 -4.41
CA ILE A 126 14.44 -0.81 -4.86
C ILE A 126 14.90 0.20 -3.81
N THR A 127 14.57 -0.08 -2.55
CA THR A 127 14.91 0.80 -1.43
C THR A 127 16.41 0.91 -1.21
N SER A 128 17.12 -0.21 -1.31
CA SER A 128 18.58 -0.27 -1.15
C SER A 128 19.27 0.54 -2.25
N ILE A 129 18.88 0.35 -3.51
CA ILE A 129 19.42 1.09 -4.65
C ILE A 129 19.12 2.57 -4.52
N ALA A 130 17.88 2.95 -4.20
CA ALA A 130 17.51 4.34 -3.99
C ALA A 130 18.31 4.98 -2.84
N SER A 131 18.63 4.21 -1.80
CA SER A 131 19.47 4.68 -0.69
C SER A 131 20.91 4.91 -1.14
N TYR A 132 21.52 3.97 -1.87
CA TYR A 132 22.86 4.15 -2.42
C TYR A 132 22.94 5.32 -3.38
N LEU A 133 21.92 5.49 -4.24
CA LEU A 133 21.82 6.62 -5.14
C LEU A 133 21.73 7.93 -4.37
N PHE A 134 20.87 8.03 -3.36
CA PHE A 134 20.69 9.23 -2.53
C PHE A 134 21.98 9.67 -1.83
N TRP A 135 22.74 8.71 -1.30
CA TRP A 135 24.02 8.97 -0.63
C TRP A 135 25.21 9.07 -1.59
N LEU A 136 24.99 8.92 -2.90
CA LEU A 136 26.03 8.92 -3.93
C LEU A 136 27.11 7.85 -3.68
N GLU A 137 26.72 6.71 -3.12
CA GLU A 137 27.58 5.56 -2.84
C GLU A 137 27.85 4.77 -4.13
N GLY A 138 28.61 5.38 -5.05
CA GLY A 138 28.84 4.87 -6.40
C GLY A 138 29.51 3.49 -6.44
N ASP A 139 30.36 3.17 -5.47
CA ASP A 139 31.03 1.86 -5.38
C ASP A 139 30.04 0.71 -5.13
N ALA A 140 28.87 1.01 -4.56
CA ALA A 140 27.81 0.06 -4.33
C ALA A 140 26.86 -0.10 -5.53
N LEU A 141 27.07 0.65 -6.62
CA LEU A 141 26.21 0.70 -7.80
C LEU A 141 26.96 0.20 -9.04
N CYS A 142 26.29 -0.56 -9.90
CA CYS A 142 26.88 -1.05 -11.15
C CYS A 142 26.85 0.02 -12.25
N ASN A 143 25.78 0.79 -12.33
CA ASN A 143 25.62 1.83 -13.32
C ASN A 143 26.23 3.17 -12.87
N PRO A 144 26.84 3.96 -13.78
CA PRO A 144 27.41 5.26 -13.43
C PRO A 144 26.32 6.27 -13.06
N VAL A 145 26.54 7.03 -11.98
CA VAL A 145 25.64 8.11 -11.57
C VAL A 145 25.86 9.33 -12.46
N THR A 146 24.83 9.76 -13.18
CA THR A 146 24.89 10.89 -14.11
C THR A 146 24.71 12.24 -13.42
N THR A 147 25.12 13.33 -14.06
CA THR A 147 24.89 14.69 -13.55
C THR A 147 23.41 15.00 -13.35
N GLN A 148 22.53 14.49 -14.23
CA GLN A 148 21.09 14.63 -14.09
C GLN A 148 20.55 13.99 -12.81
N LEU A 149 21.11 12.85 -12.39
CA LEU A 149 20.74 12.20 -11.14
C LEU A 149 21.24 12.99 -9.94
N ILE A 150 22.46 13.53 -10.00
CA ILE A 150 23.03 14.41 -8.96
C ILE A 150 22.14 15.66 -8.77
N ASP A 151 21.76 16.31 -9.86
CA ASP A 151 20.88 17.49 -9.82
C ASP A 151 19.50 17.16 -9.23
N ALA A 152 18.95 15.98 -9.54
CA ALA A 152 17.70 15.52 -8.96
C ALA A 152 17.85 15.27 -7.45
N ILE A 153 18.93 14.61 -7.01
CA ILE A 153 19.23 14.35 -5.60
C ILE A 153 19.33 15.65 -4.80
N ALA A 154 20.01 16.67 -5.33
CA ALA A 154 20.12 17.97 -4.68
C ALA A 154 18.76 18.63 -4.40
N VAL A 155 17.74 18.35 -5.22
CA VAL A 155 16.37 18.87 -5.01
C VAL A 155 15.62 18.08 -3.93
N ILE A 156 15.82 16.77 -3.84
CA ILE A 156 15.11 15.88 -2.89
C ILE A 156 15.84 15.68 -1.56
N GLU A 157 17.08 16.15 -1.42
CA GLU A 157 17.86 16.06 -0.18
C GLU A 157 17.05 16.47 1.07
N PRO A 158 16.29 17.60 1.07
CA PRO A 158 15.53 18.01 2.26
C PRO A 158 14.39 17.05 2.64
N LEU A 159 13.93 16.21 1.71
CA LEU A 159 12.88 15.21 1.96
C LEU A 159 13.44 13.96 2.65
N GLY A 160 14.71 13.64 2.39
CA GLY A 160 15.41 12.47 2.91
C GLY A 160 14.80 11.13 2.46
N LEU A 161 15.24 10.07 3.14
CA LEU A 161 14.75 8.69 3.02
C LEU A 161 13.80 8.39 4.19
N GLN A 162 12.61 9.01 4.20
CA GLN A 162 11.62 8.75 5.26
C GLN A 162 11.04 7.32 5.13
N ARG A 163 11.71 6.35 5.75
CA ARG A 163 11.42 4.91 5.66
C ARG A 163 10.51 4.37 6.77
N GLU A 164 10.17 5.20 7.75
CA GLU A 164 9.27 4.85 8.84
C GLU A 164 7.88 5.46 8.61
N PRO A 165 6.79 4.73 8.92
CA PRO A 165 5.45 5.30 8.92
C PRO A 165 5.36 6.48 9.89
N THR A 166 4.46 7.42 9.60
CA THR A 166 4.12 8.47 10.57
C THR A 166 3.56 7.82 11.85
N CYS A 167 4.11 8.18 13.01
CA CYS A 167 3.64 7.73 14.31
C CYS A 167 2.27 8.38 14.63
N VAL A 168 1.21 7.79 14.10
CA VAL A 168 -0.20 8.16 14.34
C VAL A 168 -0.88 6.97 15.01
N ASP A 169 -1.60 7.21 16.09
CA ASP A 169 -2.47 6.20 16.68
C ASP A 169 -3.75 6.07 15.84
N TRP A 170 -3.68 5.22 14.81
CA TRP A 170 -4.79 4.99 13.90
C TRP A 170 -5.99 4.32 14.56
N HIS A 171 -5.77 3.57 15.65
CA HIS A 171 -6.85 2.95 16.40
C HIS A 171 -7.63 4.01 17.18
N GLU A 172 -6.93 4.90 17.89
CA GLU A 172 -7.57 6.02 18.58
C GLU A 172 -8.32 6.93 17.58
N ALA A 173 -7.70 7.22 16.44
CA ALA A 173 -8.31 8.04 15.39
C ALA A 173 -9.56 7.39 14.77
N TRP A 174 -9.56 6.06 14.61
CA TRP A 174 -10.70 5.29 14.10
C TRP A 174 -11.88 5.29 15.06
N ILE A 175 -11.63 4.97 16.35
CA ILE A 175 -12.68 4.93 17.38
C ILE A 175 -13.37 6.29 17.54
N HIS A 176 -12.61 7.37 17.48
CA HIS A 176 -13.12 8.73 17.71
C HIS A 176 -13.49 9.48 16.43
N THR A 177 -13.56 8.78 15.28
CA THR A 177 -13.88 9.41 14.00
C THR A 177 -15.25 10.11 14.05
N GLN A 178 -15.27 11.35 13.57
CA GLN A 178 -16.51 12.12 13.40
C GLN A 178 -17.12 11.91 12.00
N SER A 179 -16.39 11.28 11.07
CA SER A 179 -16.91 11.01 9.74
C SER A 179 -18.11 10.07 9.83
N LYS A 180 -19.18 10.44 9.12
CA LYS A 180 -20.34 9.56 8.97
C LYS A 180 -19.98 8.32 8.15
N HIS A 181 -19.04 8.46 7.22
CA HIS A 181 -18.68 7.39 6.32
C HIS A 181 -17.79 6.34 7.00
N ASP A 182 -16.82 6.79 7.80
CA ASP A 182 -16.00 5.89 8.61
C ASP A 182 -16.86 5.10 9.60
N ARG A 183 -17.82 5.77 10.27
CA ARG A 183 -18.78 5.09 11.16
C ARG A 183 -19.68 4.10 10.44
N TYR A 184 -20.07 4.39 9.20
CA TYR A 184 -20.83 3.44 8.38
C TYR A 184 -19.98 2.20 8.09
N ILE A 185 -18.74 2.36 7.64
CA ILE A 185 -17.84 1.23 7.41
C ILE A 185 -17.58 0.45 8.70
N ALA A 186 -17.37 1.12 9.84
CA ALA A 186 -17.24 0.48 11.14
C ALA A 186 -18.47 -0.38 11.48
N SER A 187 -19.69 0.12 11.20
CA SER A 187 -20.92 -0.65 11.44
C SER A 187 -21.02 -1.91 10.57
N LEU A 188 -20.44 -1.91 9.36
CA LEU A 188 -20.38 -3.10 8.51
C LEU A 188 -19.44 -4.18 9.06
N MET A 189 -18.50 -3.80 9.94
CA MET A 189 -17.52 -4.70 10.54
C MET A 189 -17.99 -5.31 11.86
N ASP A 190 -19.26 -5.12 12.24
CA ASP A 190 -19.83 -5.47 13.55
C ASP A 190 -19.31 -6.81 14.11
N GLY A 191 -18.60 -6.71 15.24
CA GLY A 191 -17.93 -7.81 15.92
C GLY A 191 -16.43 -7.92 15.65
N ILE A 192 -15.91 -7.18 14.66
CA ILE A 192 -14.48 -7.06 14.32
C ILE A 192 -14.16 -5.59 13.91
N ASP A 193 -14.61 -4.65 14.72
CA ASP A 193 -14.64 -3.20 14.42
C ASP A 193 -13.26 -2.61 14.07
N ASP A 194 -12.18 -3.21 14.58
CA ASP A 194 -10.79 -2.78 14.35
C ASP A 194 -10.17 -3.39 13.08
N ALA A 195 -10.87 -4.25 12.34
CA ALA A 195 -10.35 -4.89 11.14
C ALA A 195 -9.75 -3.88 10.13
N PRO A 196 -10.39 -2.75 9.80
CA PRO A 196 -9.81 -1.75 8.90
C PRO A 196 -8.49 -1.17 9.42
N VAL A 197 -8.36 -0.95 10.73
CA VAL A 197 -7.14 -0.41 11.35
C VAL A 197 -5.99 -1.40 11.16
N TYR A 198 -6.21 -2.69 11.41
CA TYR A 198 -5.17 -3.71 11.25
C TYR A 198 -4.70 -3.82 9.80
N VAL A 199 -5.62 -3.91 8.85
CA VAL A 199 -5.30 -3.95 7.41
C VAL A 199 -4.53 -2.70 7.00
N PHE A 200 -4.97 -1.53 7.44
CA PHE A 200 -4.31 -0.27 7.12
C PHE A 200 -2.88 -0.22 7.68
N ASN A 201 -2.65 -0.71 8.90
CA ASN A 201 -1.30 -0.79 9.48
C ASN A 201 -0.40 -1.76 8.71
N ASP A 202 -0.92 -2.90 8.26
CA ASP A 202 -0.17 -3.85 7.42
C ASP A 202 0.23 -3.19 6.09
N LEU A 203 -0.68 -2.44 5.47
CA LEU A 203 -0.38 -1.67 4.25
C LEU A 203 0.63 -0.55 4.51
N GLN A 204 0.51 0.21 5.59
CA GLN A 204 1.51 1.24 5.93
C GLN A 204 2.89 0.62 6.14
N ALA A 205 2.96 -0.50 6.86
CA ALA A 205 4.21 -1.21 7.06
C ALA A 205 4.78 -1.69 5.71
N PHE A 206 3.93 -2.17 4.80
CA PHE A 206 4.33 -2.55 3.44
C PHE A 206 4.88 -1.35 2.65
N THR A 207 4.09 -0.27 2.50
CA THR A 207 4.41 0.85 1.61
C THR A 207 5.49 1.78 2.15
N ALA A 208 5.72 1.83 3.47
CA ALA A 208 6.81 2.59 4.08
C ALA A 208 8.20 2.21 3.53
N ARG A 209 8.34 1.00 2.96
CA ARG A 209 9.56 0.58 2.26
C ARG A 209 9.89 1.49 1.08
N PHE A 210 8.90 2.00 0.34
CA PHE A 210 9.16 2.70 -0.91
C PHE A 210 8.39 4.03 -1.09
N ASP A 211 7.45 4.39 -0.21
CA ASP A 211 6.64 5.62 -0.34
C ASP A 211 7.46 6.94 -0.28
N PHE A 212 8.72 6.90 0.18
CA PHE A 212 9.63 8.05 0.01
C PHE A 212 9.88 8.36 -1.47
N LEU A 213 9.90 7.37 -2.36
CA LEU A 213 10.04 7.57 -3.80
C LEU A 213 8.85 8.32 -4.39
N SER A 214 7.63 8.07 -3.90
CA SER A 214 6.45 8.82 -4.35
C SER A 214 6.50 10.28 -3.92
N ARG A 215 7.14 10.59 -2.79
CA ARG A 215 7.41 11.97 -2.36
C ARG A 215 8.49 12.63 -3.21
N TRP A 216 9.55 11.90 -3.52
CA TRP A 216 10.58 12.39 -4.45
C TRP A 216 9.97 12.70 -5.81
N ARG A 217 9.12 11.81 -6.34
CA ARG A 217 8.37 12.03 -7.58
C ARG A 217 7.47 13.26 -7.51
N ALA A 218 6.70 13.41 -6.43
CA ALA A 218 5.82 14.57 -6.26
C ALA A 218 6.60 15.90 -6.21
N CYS A 219 7.82 15.90 -5.65
CA CYS A 219 8.69 17.07 -5.59
C CYS A 219 9.39 17.37 -6.92
N LEU A 220 9.91 16.34 -7.59
CA LEU A 220 10.68 16.46 -8.84
C LEU A 220 9.77 16.69 -10.07
N GLY A 221 8.55 16.18 -10.02
CA GLY A 221 7.70 15.97 -11.19
C GLY A 221 8.20 14.82 -12.07
N GLU A 222 7.34 14.34 -12.97
CA GLU A 222 7.62 13.16 -13.79
C GLU A 222 8.93 13.29 -14.60
N THR A 223 9.15 14.45 -15.23
CA THR A 223 10.30 14.67 -16.13
C THR A 223 11.65 14.51 -15.43
N ARG A 224 11.76 14.91 -14.16
CA ARG A 224 13.02 14.81 -13.39
C ARG A 224 13.10 13.51 -12.59
N PHE A 225 11.97 12.88 -12.28
CA PHE A 225 11.93 11.59 -11.60
C PHE A 225 12.18 10.41 -12.55
N GLU A 226 11.79 10.51 -13.82
CA GLU A 226 11.93 9.42 -14.80
C GLU A 226 13.35 8.83 -14.89
N PRO A 227 14.42 9.62 -15.00
CA PRO A 227 15.78 9.09 -15.06
C PRO A 227 16.16 8.31 -13.79
N MET A 228 15.66 8.76 -12.63
CA MET A 228 15.89 8.11 -11.34
C MET A 228 15.14 6.78 -11.25
N ARG A 229 13.86 6.76 -11.66
CA ARG A 229 13.07 5.52 -11.75
C ARG A 229 13.73 4.50 -12.65
N LYS A 230 14.16 4.93 -13.84
CA LYS A 230 14.85 4.07 -14.81
C LYS A 230 16.17 3.53 -14.23
N TYR A 231 16.98 4.40 -13.64
CA TYR A 231 18.23 3.97 -13.01
C TYR A 231 18.01 2.90 -11.93
N ILE A 232 16.99 3.09 -11.08
CA ILE A 232 16.64 2.12 -10.04
C ILE A 232 16.18 0.79 -10.65
N SER A 233 15.35 0.82 -11.71
CA SER A 233 14.91 -0.39 -12.42
C SER A 233 16.10 -1.13 -13.04
N ASP A 234 16.93 -0.44 -13.83
CA ASP A 234 18.09 -1.01 -14.52
C ASP A 234 19.06 -1.67 -13.51
N GLU A 235 19.35 -1.00 -12.40
CA GLU A 235 20.22 -1.52 -11.34
C GLU A 235 19.60 -2.71 -10.58
N ALA A 236 18.28 -2.73 -10.40
CA ALA A 236 17.59 -3.82 -9.74
C ALA A 236 17.59 -5.09 -10.61
N HIS A 237 17.31 -4.95 -11.90
CA HIS A 237 17.33 -6.06 -12.85
C HIS A 237 18.73 -6.66 -12.99
N LEU A 238 19.79 -5.83 -13.06
CA LEU A 238 21.18 -6.32 -13.05
C LEU A 238 21.53 -7.18 -11.83
N ARG A 239 20.87 -6.94 -10.69
CA ARG A 239 21.13 -7.68 -9.44
C ARG A 239 20.24 -8.92 -9.27
N LEU A 240 19.03 -8.89 -9.81
CA LEU A 240 18.00 -9.89 -9.52
C LEU A 240 17.73 -10.87 -10.65
N ASP A 241 17.85 -10.48 -11.93
CA ASP A 241 17.40 -11.33 -13.05
C ASP A 241 18.05 -12.73 -13.03
N ASP A 242 19.34 -12.80 -12.72
CA ASP A 242 20.09 -14.07 -12.65
C ASP A 242 20.08 -14.73 -11.25
N ARG A 243 19.48 -14.09 -10.24
CA ARG A 243 19.56 -14.52 -8.83
C ARG A 243 18.23 -14.84 -8.17
N ASP A 244 17.17 -14.13 -8.56
CA ASP A 244 15.82 -14.19 -8.00
C ASP A 244 14.81 -13.61 -9.01
N ASP A 245 14.48 -14.40 -10.03
CA ASP A 245 13.55 -14.03 -11.12
C ASP A 245 12.17 -13.61 -10.59
N ALA A 246 11.70 -14.24 -9.53
CA ALA A 246 10.43 -13.96 -8.89
C ALA A 246 10.42 -12.56 -8.27
N ALA A 247 11.51 -12.13 -7.63
CA ALA A 247 11.62 -10.76 -7.13
C ALA A 247 11.80 -9.75 -8.29
N ALA A 248 12.58 -10.08 -9.31
CA ALA A 248 12.75 -9.25 -10.49
C ALA A 248 11.41 -8.94 -11.18
N GLY A 249 10.52 -9.94 -11.27
CA GLY A 249 9.18 -9.79 -11.86
C GLY A 249 8.27 -8.76 -11.18
N HIS A 250 8.59 -8.29 -9.97
CA HIS A 250 7.82 -7.27 -9.26
C HIS A 250 8.41 -5.85 -9.37
N ILE A 251 9.63 -5.67 -9.89
CA ILE A 251 10.33 -4.37 -9.87
C ILE A 251 9.54 -3.30 -10.62
N ASP A 252 9.23 -3.55 -11.89
CA ASP A 252 8.54 -2.56 -12.72
C ASP A 252 7.12 -2.28 -12.22
N GLN A 253 6.44 -3.30 -11.71
CA GLN A 253 5.12 -3.14 -11.11
C GLN A 253 5.14 -2.18 -9.90
N ILE A 254 6.12 -2.34 -9.01
CA ILE A 254 6.27 -1.45 -7.85
C ILE A 254 6.63 -0.04 -8.31
N LEU A 255 7.57 0.10 -9.26
CA LEU A 255 8.04 1.40 -9.75
C LEU A 255 6.98 2.17 -10.55
N THR A 256 6.09 1.49 -11.26
CA THR A 256 4.95 2.11 -11.98
C THR A 256 3.86 2.60 -11.04
N ALA A 257 3.73 1.99 -9.85
CA ALA A 257 2.79 2.40 -8.80
C ALA A 257 3.27 3.58 -7.93
N ILE A 258 4.50 4.07 -8.13
CA ILE A 258 5.16 5.13 -7.33
C ILE A 258 5.00 6.51 -7.95
#